data_AF-A0AA39W5S4-F1
#
_entry.id   AF-A0AA39W5S4-F1
#
_cell.length_a   1.000
_cell.length_b   1.000
_cell.length_c   1.000
_cell.angle_alpha   90.00
_cell.angle_beta   90.00
_cell.angle_gamma   90.00
#
_symmetry.space_group_name_H-M   'P 1'
#
loop_
_entity.id
_entity.type
_entity.pdbx_description
1 polymer ?
#
loop_
_entity_poly.entity_id
_entity_poly.type
_entity_poly.pdbx_seq_one_letter_code
_entity_poly.pdbx_strand_id
1 'polypeptide(L)'
;MGGGDMIEMEKVRKYARCTGLLFQVVDDILDMTKSSKELGKTARKDLVSDKATYPKLMGIENAKKFSGELLSQAIQELAYFEVEKAP
;
A
#
# COMPACT_ATOMS: atom_id res chain seq x y z
N MET A 1 14.43 -22.33 8.95
CA MET A 1 13.31 -21.93 8.07
C MET A 1 12.26 -23.04 8.11
N GLY A 2 10.97 -22.70 8.20
CA GLY A 2 9.88 -23.60 8.61
C GLY A 2 9.37 -24.63 7.60
N GLY A 3 10.12 -24.97 6.55
CA GLY A 3 9.79 -26.11 5.68
C GLY A 3 8.49 -26.03 4.87
N GLY A 4 7.89 -24.85 4.72
CA GLY A 4 6.61 -24.69 4.02
C GLY A 4 6.66 -25.09 2.54
N ASP A 5 5.54 -25.60 2.04
CA ASP A 5 5.35 -26.03 0.66
C ASP A 5 5.44 -24.83 -0.31
N MET A 6 5.75 -25.10 -1.59
CA MET A 6 5.82 -24.08 -2.64
C MET A 6 4.55 -23.20 -2.74
N ILE A 7 3.38 -23.76 -2.48
CA ILE A 7 2.10 -23.03 -2.46
C ILE A 7 2.08 -22.03 -1.31
N GLU A 8 2.41 -22.47 -0.09
CA GLU A 8 2.50 -21.61 1.08
C GLU A 8 3.52 -20.48 0.87
N MET A 9 4.70 -20.80 0.32
CA MET A 9 5.72 -19.81 0.01
C MET A 9 5.21 -18.77 -1.00
N GLU A 10 4.46 -19.19 -2.02
CA GLU A 10 3.90 -18.26 -3.01
C GLU A 10 2.80 -17.38 -2.41
N LYS A 11 1.96 -17.93 -1.51
CA LYS A 11 0.96 -17.17 -0.76
C LYS A 11 1.60 -16.08 0.10
N VAL A 12 2.63 -16.43 0.87
CA VAL A 12 3.38 -15.46 1.68
C VAL A 12 4.07 -14.41 0.81
N ARG A 13 4.63 -14.80 -0.35
CA ARG A 13 5.25 -13.85 -1.29
C ARG A 13 4.25 -12.82 -1.82
N LYS A 14 3.06 -13.27 -2.25
CA LYS A 14 2.01 -12.38 -2.74
C LYS A 14 1.51 -11.45 -1.64
N TYR A 15 1.27 -11.97 -0.44
CA TYR A 15 0.95 -11.17 0.74
C TYR A 15 2.00 -10.09 1.01
N ALA A 16 3.28 -10.46 1.05
CA ALA A 16 4.38 -9.52 1.30
C ALA A 16 4.48 -8.43 0.23
N ARG A 17 4.23 -8.79 -1.04
CA ARG A 17 4.20 -7.83 -2.14
C ARG A 17 3.03 -6.85 -2.02
N CYS A 18 1.83 -7.33 -1.74
CA CYS A 18 0.64 -6.49 -1.58
C CYS A 18 0.81 -5.53 -0.39
N THR A 19 1.32 -6.02 0.74
CA THR A 19 1.55 -5.18 1.93
C THR A 19 2.67 -4.17 1.72
N GLY A 20 3.81 -4.56 1.13
CA GLY A 20 4.89 -3.64 0.81
C GLY A 20 4.46 -2.50 -0.11
N LEU A 21 3.67 -2.82 -1.14
CA LEU A 21 3.10 -1.83 -2.04
C LEU A 21 2.04 -0.94 -1.35
N LEU A 22 1.19 -1.53 -0.51
CA LEU A 22 0.20 -0.80 0.29
C LEU A 22 0.86 0.27 1.16
N PHE A 23 1.96 -0.08 1.84
CA PHE A 23 2.72 0.86 2.65
C PHE A 23 3.21 2.06 1.84
N GLN A 24 3.76 1.84 0.65
CA GLN A 24 4.22 2.92 -0.24
C GLN A 24 3.09 3.83 -0.70
N VAL A 25 1.95 3.26 -1.09
CA VAL A 25 0.78 4.04 -1.54
C VAL A 25 0.24 4.90 -0.40
N VAL A 26 0.14 4.35 0.81
CA VAL A 26 -0.33 5.08 1.99
C VAL A 26 0.64 6.19 2.38
N ASP A 27 1.96 5.93 2.35
CA ASP A 27 2.99 6.92 2.64
C ASP A 27 2.91 8.11 1.67
N ASP A 28 2.79 7.85 0.37
CA ASP A 28 2.60 8.88 -0.65
C ASP A 28 1.32 9.71 -0.45
N ILE A 29 0.21 9.09 0.00
CA ILE A 29 -1.04 9.80 0.34
C ILE A 29 -0.82 10.70 1.57
N LEU A 30 -0.16 10.20 2.61
CA LEU A 30 0.14 10.95 3.82
C LEU A 30 1.05 12.15 3.51
N ASP A 31 2.08 11.96 2.70
CA ASP A 31 2.99 13.03 2.28
C ASP A 31 2.28 14.11 1.48
N MET A 32 1.39 13.73 0.55
CA MET A 32 0.65 14.71 -0.25
C MET A 32 -0.36 15.49 0.59
N THR A 33 -1.08 14.83 1.50
CA THR A 33 -2.09 15.47 2.35
C THR A 33 -1.46 16.36 3.42
N LYS A 34 -0.33 15.96 4.01
CA LYS A 34 0.48 16.82 4.90
C LYS A 34 1.03 18.02 4.15
N SER A 35 1.65 17.80 2.98
CA SER A 35 2.15 18.88 2.13
C SER A 35 1.05 19.87 1.78
N SER A 36 -0.15 19.42 1.43
CA SER A 36 -1.30 20.31 1.16
C SER A 36 -1.69 21.17 2.38
N LYS A 37 -1.75 20.57 3.57
CA LYS A 37 -2.07 21.28 4.83
C LYS A 37 -0.96 22.26 5.24
N GLU A 38 0.30 21.88 5.01
CA GLU A 38 1.48 22.70 5.29
C GLU A 38 1.69 23.81 4.23
N LEU A 39 1.33 23.56 2.97
CA LEU A 39 1.27 24.55 1.88
C LEU A 39 0.25 25.66 2.21
N GLY A 40 -0.83 25.37 2.94
CA GLY A 40 -1.71 26.41 3.49
C GLY A 40 -0.98 27.46 4.36
N LYS A 41 0.19 27.11 4.92
CA LYS A 41 1.08 28.03 5.66
C LYS A 41 2.35 28.42 4.89
N THR A 42 2.75 27.64 3.87
CA THR A 42 4.09 27.68 3.25
C THR A 42 4.08 27.80 1.72
N ALA A 43 2.91 27.93 1.07
CA ALA A 43 2.75 28.10 -0.39
C ALA A 43 3.49 29.32 -0.98
N ARG A 44 4.17 30.11 -0.14
CA ARG A 44 5.05 31.19 -0.58
C ARG A 44 6.46 30.74 -0.92
N LYS A 45 6.91 29.50 -0.61
CA LYS A 45 8.34 29.19 -0.76
C LYS A 45 8.80 28.11 -1.74
N ASP A 46 8.22 26.91 -1.83
CA ASP A 46 8.85 25.90 -2.70
C ASP A 46 7.84 25.02 -3.42
N LEU A 47 7.69 25.31 -4.71
CA LEU A 47 7.10 24.43 -5.70
C LEU A 47 8.16 23.42 -6.16
N VAL A 48 7.69 22.19 -6.41
CA VAL A 48 8.32 21.15 -7.25
C VAL A 48 9.32 20.21 -6.54
N SER A 49 8.78 19.25 -5.78
CA SER A 49 9.33 17.91 -5.77
C SER A 49 8.80 17.17 -7.01
N ASP A 50 9.68 16.82 -7.94
CA ASP A 50 9.37 16.09 -9.19
C ASP A 50 9.23 14.56 -8.97
N LYS A 51 9.04 14.14 -7.71
CA LYS A 51 8.83 12.73 -7.37
C LYS A 51 7.50 12.27 -7.96
N ALA A 52 7.53 11.23 -8.81
CA ALA A 52 6.33 10.51 -9.22
C ALA A 52 5.79 9.71 -8.03
N THR A 53 4.61 10.09 -7.53
CA THR A 53 3.94 9.42 -6.40
C THR A 53 2.59 8.88 -6.86
N TYR A 54 2.05 7.89 -6.13
CA TYR A 54 0.77 7.28 -6.50
C TYR A 54 -0.36 8.32 -6.63
N PRO A 55 -0.61 9.22 -5.67
CA PRO A 55 -1.65 10.24 -5.80
C PRO A 55 -1.44 11.21 -6.98
N LYS A 56 -0.19 11.50 -7.38
CA LYS A 56 0.10 12.33 -8.55
C LYS A 56 -0.22 11.62 -9.87
N LEU A 57 0.02 10.31 -9.93
CA LEU A 57 -0.16 9.51 -11.15
C LEU A 57 -1.63 9.16 -11.40
N MET A 58 -2.39 8.80 -10.35
CA MET A 58 -3.77 8.32 -10.51
C MET A 58 -4.83 9.20 -9.83
N GLY A 59 -4.43 10.23 -9.07
CA GLY A 59 -5.33 11.02 -8.25
C GLY A 59 -5.54 10.42 -6.85
N ILE A 60 -5.81 11.29 -5.86
CA ILE A 60 -5.90 10.88 -4.44
C ILE A 60 -7.00 9.86 -4.17
N GLU A 61 -8.17 10.00 -4.80
CA GLU A 61 -9.30 9.08 -4.58
C GLU A 61 -9.01 7.70 -5.17
N ASN A 62 -8.37 7.63 -6.34
CA ASN A 62 -7.96 6.36 -6.93
C ASN A 62 -6.82 5.73 -6.13
N ALA A 63 -5.87 6.52 -5.60
CA ALA A 63 -4.82 5.99 -4.74
C ALA A 63 -5.39 5.38 -3.44
N LYS A 64 -6.41 6.02 -2.83
CA LYS A 64 -7.14 5.44 -1.69
C LYS A 64 -7.87 4.16 -2.08
N LYS A 65 -8.58 4.14 -3.21
CA LYS A 65 -9.25 2.92 -3.70
C LYS A 65 -8.25 1.79 -3.92
N PHE A 66 -7.14 2.08 -4.59
CA PHE A 66 -6.06 1.13 -4.85
C PHE A 66 -5.45 0.58 -3.55
N SER A 67 -5.27 1.42 -2.53
CA SER A 67 -4.84 0.96 -1.21
C SER A 67 -5.83 -0.05 -0.58
N GLY A 68 -7.14 0.17 -0.75
CA GLY A 68 -8.16 -0.78 -0.31
C GLY A 68 -8.12 -2.10 -1.09
N GLU A 69 -7.87 -2.04 -2.40
CA GLU A 69 -7.71 -3.24 -3.24
C GLU A 69 -6.48 -4.06 -2.83
N LEU A 70 -5.34 -3.42 -2.55
CA LEU A 70 -4.13 -4.09 -2.07
C LEU A 70 -4.32 -4.73 -0.70
N LEU A 71 -5.05 -4.07 0.21
CA LEU A 71 -5.40 -4.64 1.51
C LEU A 71 -6.28 -5.88 1.36
N SER A 72 -7.31 -5.80 0.51
CA SER A 72 -8.20 -6.94 0.23
C SER A 72 -7.43 -8.13 -0.33
N GLN A 73 -6.54 -7.88 -1.31
CA GLN A 73 -5.67 -8.92 -1.88
C GLN A 73 -4.75 -9.54 -0.82
N ALA A 74 -4.12 -8.72 0.04
CA ALA A 74 -3.27 -9.22 1.11
C ALA A 74 -4.04 -10.14 2.07
N ILE A 75 -5.25 -9.75 2.49
CA ILE A 75 -6.11 -10.57 3.35
C ILE A 75 -6.51 -11.88 2.66
N GLN A 76 -6.86 -11.84 1.37
CA GLN A 76 -7.20 -13.03 0.60
C GLN A 76 -6.04 -14.04 0.50
N GLU A 77 -4.80 -13.57 0.40
CA GLU A 77 -3.64 -14.47 0.39
C GLU A 77 -3.41 -15.13 1.77
N LEU A 78 -3.73 -14.43 2.87
CA LEU A 78 -3.66 -14.99 4.22
C LEU A 78 -4.81 -15.96 4.55
N ALA A 79 -5.98 -15.79 3.94
CA ALA A 79 -7.14 -16.66 4.16
C ALA A 79 -6.83 -18.14 3.85
N TYR A 80 -5.85 -18.40 2.97
CA TYR A 80 -5.35 -19.75 2.72
C TYR A 80 -4.86 -20.46 4.00
N PHE A 81 -4.22 -19.73 4.91
CA PHE A 81 -3.68 -20.27 6.16
C PHE A 81 -4.71 -20.33 7.30
N GLU A 82 -5.83 -19.63 7.19
CA GLU A 82 -6.91 -19.66 8.19
C GLU A 82 -7.78 -20.92 8.04
N VAL A 83 -7.93 -21.45 6.83
CA VAL A 83 -8.73 -22.64 6.55
C VAL A 83 -8.06 -23.92 7.06
N GLU A 84 -6.72 -23.99 7.07
CA GLU A 84 -5.99 -25.15 7.63
C GLU A 84 -6.05 -25.27 9.16
N LYS A 85 -6.52 -24.22 9.86
CA LYS A 85 -6.64 -24.22 11.33
C LYS A 85 -8.04 -24.53 11.85
N ALA A 86 -8.99 -24.91 10.98
CA ALA A 86 -10.30 -25.36 11.44
C ALA A 86 -10.22 -26.81 12.00
N PRO A 87 -10.68 -27.06 13.25
CA PRO A 87 -10.63 -28.38 13.89
C PRO A 87 -11.59 -29.40 13.27
#